data_AF-A0A962M264-F1
#
_entry.id   AF-A0A962M264-F1
#
_cell.length_a   1.000
_cell.length_b   1.000
_cell.length_c   1.000
_cell.angle_alpha   90.00
_cell.angle_beta   90.00
_cell.angle_gamma   90.00
#
_symmetry.space_group_name_H-M   'P 1'
#
loop_
_entity.id
_entity.type
_entity.pdbx_description
1 polymer ?
#
loop_
_entity_poly.entity_id
_entity_poly.type
_entity_poly.pdbx_seq_one_letter_code
_entity_poly.pdbx_strand_id
1 'polypeptide(L)'
;MDYVKNYPVCALALAALVGGSAMAQAAGRDTISIVGSSTVYPFATVVAERFGRSTGFKTPKIESTGSGGGLKLFCKGVGAN
;
A
#
# COMPACT_ATOMS: atom_id res chain seq x y z
N MET A 1 -20.23 -5.27 52.51
CA MET A 1 -20.63 -4.37 51.40
C MET A 1 -19.45 -4.30 50.45
N ASP A 2 -19.26 -5.29 49.56
CA ASP A 2 -17.96 -5.43 48.86
C ASP A 2 -18.08 -5.64 47.35
N TYR A 3 -19.26 -5.42 46.76
CA TYR A 3 -19.45 -5.52 45.31
C TYR A 3 -19.19 -4.18 44.58
N VAL A 4 -19.12 -3.05 45.30
CA VAL A 4 -19.03 -1.69 44.73
C VAL A 4 -17.60 -1.29 44.30
N LYS A 5 -16.58 -2.05 44.68
CA LYS A 5 -15.17 -1.64 44.48
C LYS A 5 -14.50 -2.15 43.19
N ASN A 6 -15.12 -3.11 42.48
CA ASN A 6 -14.52 -3.74 41.29
C ASN A 6 -15.22 -3.39 39.95
N TYR A 7 -16.30 -2.61 39.97
CA TYR A 7 -16.98 -2.14 38.75
C TYR A 7 -16.11 -1.33 37.76
N PRO A 8 -15.13 -0.49 38.16
CA PRO A 8 -14.38 0.31 37.18
C PRO A 8 -13.38 -0.53 36.37
N VAL A 9 -12.89 -1.65 36.93
CA VAL A 9 -11.93 -2.55 36.26
C VAL A 9 -12.60 -3.30 35.12
N CYS A 10 -13.85 -3.75 35.30
CA CYS A 10 -14.60 -4.43 34.25
C CYS A 10 -15.00 -3.49 33.10
N ALA A 11 -15.31 -2.22 33.40
CA ALA A 11 -15.63 -1.21 32.38
C ALA A 11 -14.40 -0.82 31.54
N LEU A 12 -13.21 -0.73 32.17
CA LEU A 12 -11.94 -0.50 31.49
C LEU A 12 -11.53 -1.68 30.58
N ALA A 13 -11.80 -2.91 31.01
CA ALA A 13 -11.51 -4.11 30.22
C ALA A 13 -12.35 -4.18 28.93
N LEU A 14 -13.62 -3.77 28.97
CA LEU A 14 -14.46 -3.68 27.76
C LEU A 14 -14.01 -2.56 26.82
N ALA A 15 -13.57 -1.41 27.33
CA ALA A 15 -13.08 -0.30 26.50
C ALA A 15 -11.79 -0.67 25.73
N ALA A 16 -10.91 -1.48 26.34
CA ALA A 16 -9.70 -1.97 25.69
C ALA A 16 -9.98 -2.97 24.55
N LEU A 17 -11.03 -3.79 24.69
CA LEU A 17 -11.44 -4.76 23.66
C LEU A 17 -12.10 -4.09 22.44
N VAL A 18 -12.79 -2.97 22.64
CA VAL A 18 -13.44 -2.22 21.55
C VAL A 18 -12.48 -1.22 20.89
N GLY A 19 -11.47 -0.71 21.61
CA GLY A 19 -10.45 0.21 21.08
C GLY A 19 -9.35 -0.45 20.24
N GLY A 20 -9.11 -1.76 20.39
CA GLY A 20 -8.04 -2.48 19.69
C GLY A 20 -8.38 -2.99 18.29
N SER A 21 -9.65 -2.92 17.85
CA SER A 21 -10.11 -3.52 16.59
C SER A 21 -10.04 -2.58 15.38
N ALA A 22 -9.78 -1.30 15.58
CA ALA A 22 -9.59 -0.35 14.50
C ALA A 22 -8.09 -0.04 14.39
N MET A 23 -7.34 -0.78 13.57
CA MET A 23 -6.16 -0.35 12.78
C MET A 23 -5.51 -1.56 12.07
N ALA A 24 -6.29 -2.38 11.37
CA ALA A 24 -5.73 -3.13 10.24
C ALA A 24 -5.69 -2.17 9.04
N GLN A 25 -4.83 -1.16 9.09
CA GLN A 25 -4.47 -0.41 7.89
C GLN A 25 -3.74 -1.39 7.00
N ALA A 26 -4.42 -1.87 5.95
CA ALA A 26 -3.78 -2.58 4.87
C ALA A 26 -2.61 -1.69 4.41
N ALA A 27 -1.38 -2.07 4.76
CA ALA A 27 -0.17 -1.41 4.31
C ALA A 27 0.05 -1.77 2.82
N GLY A 28 -0.93 -1.39 1.99
CA GLY A 28 -0.84 -1.54 0.55
C GLY A 28 0.32 -0.70 0.04
N ARG A 29 1.07 -1.23 -0.91
CA ARG A 29 2.19 -0.52 -1.55
C ARG A 29 1.71 0.84 -2.05
N ASP A 30 2.24 1.93 -1.48
CA ASP A 30 1.88 3.30 -1.86
C ASP A 30 2.39 3.71 -3.27
N THR A 31 2.99 2.81 -4.03
CA THR A 31 3.69 3.16 -5.28
C THR A 31 3.49 2.08 -6.33
N ILE A 32 3.17 2.53 -7.54
CA ILE A 32 3.04 1.70 -8.73
C ILE A 32 4.44 1.46 -9.32
N SER A 33 4.80 0.19 -9.56
CA SER A 33 6.03 -0.20 -10.24
C SER A 33 5.72 -0.72 -11.64
N ILE A 34 6.43 -0.20 -12.64
CA ILE A 34 6.20 -0.46 -14.07
C ILE A 34 7.48 -1.02 -14.68
N VAL A 35 7.35 -2.13 -15.40
CA VAL A 35 8.43 -2.76 -16.18
C VAL A 35 7.96 -2.91 -17.63
N GLY A 36 8.86 -2.77 -18.61
CA GLY A 36 8.43 -2.90 -20.00
C GLY A 36 9.50 -2.58 -21.05
N SER A 37 9.03 -2.37 -22.29
CA SER A 37 9.89 -2.09 -23.45
C SER A 37 10.71 -0.82 -23.26
N SER A 38 11.99 -0.90 -23.60
CA SER A 38 12.91 0.23 -23.64
C SER A 38 12.49 1.29 -24.68
N THR A 39 11.77 0.89 -25.73
CA THR A 39 11.31 1.80 -26.79
C THR A 39 10.21 2.75 -26.34
N VAL A 40 9.40 2.36 -25.35
CA VAL A 40 8.30 3.19 -24.81
C VAL A 40 8.66 3.88 -23.50
N TYR A 41 9.85 3.58 -22.95
CA TYR A 41 10.32 4.12 -21.68
C TYR A 41 10.29 5.67 -21.61
N PRO A 42 10.74 6.41 -22.64
CA PRO A 42 10.71 7.88 -22.59
C PRO A 42 9.29 8.43 -22.54
N PHE A 43 8.35 7.83 -23.27
CA PHE A 43 6.94 8.22 -23.25
C PHE A 43 6.28 7.89 -21.90
N ALA A 44 6.49 6.68 -21.39
CA ALA A 44 5.92 6.23 -20.11
C ALA A 44 6.39 7.12 -18.95
N THR A 45 7.63 7.60 -18.98
CA THR A 45 8.20 8.51 -17.96
C THR A 45 7.41 9.81 -17.89
N VAL A 46 7.16 10.45 -19.04
CA VAL A 46 6.38 11.70 -19.08
C VAL A 46 4.95 11.49 -18.57
N VAL A 47 4.33 10.34 -18.88
CA VAL A 47 2.98 10.02 -18.40
C VAL A 47 2.98 9.83 -16.88
N ALA A 48 3.96 9.13 -16.31
CA ALA A 48 4.07 8.94 -14.87
C ALA A 48 4.28 10.25 -14.12
N GLU A 49 5.13 11.15 -14.63
CA GLU A 49 5.32 12.47 -14.05
C GLU A 49 4.04 13.31 -14.08
N ARG A 50 3.34 13.32 -15.23
CA ARG A 50 2.06 14.04 -15.35
C ARG A 50 1.00 13.47 -14.42
N PHE A 51 0.95 12.15 -14.28
CA PHE A 51 0.06 11.47 -13.36
C PHE A 51 0.32 11.95 -11.92
N GLY A 52 1.56 11.85 -11.44
CA GLY A 52 1.91 12.26 -10.07
C GLY A 52 1.62 13.74 -9.79
N ARG A 53 1.78 14.61 -10.80
CA ARG A 53 1.46 16.04 -10.69
C ARG A 53 -0.04 16.35 -10.68
N SER A 54 -0.87 15.50 -11.30
CA SER A 54 -2.30 15.80 -11.53
C SER A 54 -3.23 15.10 -10.55
N THR A 55 -2.84 13.96 -10.00
CA THR A 55 -3.75 13.06 -9.27
C THR A 55 -3.49 13.01 -7.76
N GLY A 56 -2.43 13.67 -7.27
CA GLY A 56 -2.03 13.65 -5.85
C GLY A 56 -1.44 12.31 -5.37
N PHE A 57 -1.37 11.30 -6.24
CA PHE A 57 -0.72 10.02 -5.97
C PHE A 57 0.79 10.11 -6.20
N LYS A 58 1.56 9.22 -5.55
CA LYS A 58 3.01 9.12 -5.77
C LYS A 58 3.30 8.78 -7.24
N THR A 59 4.31 9.43 -7.81
CA THR A 59 4.78 9.16 -9.17
C THR A 59 5.18 7.68 -9.32
N PRO A 60 4.65 6.96 -10.32
CA PRO A 60 5.02 5.59 -10.60
C PRO A 60 6.52 5.43 -10.89
N LYS A 61 7.14 4.36 -10.39
CA LYS A 61 8.53 3.98 -10.71
C LYS A 61 8.54 3.15 -11.98
N ILE A 62 9.41 3.51 -12.94
CA ILE A 62 9.49 2.83 -14.24
C ILE A 62 10.90 2.29 -14.43
N GLU A 63 11.00 1.02 -14.81
CA GLU A 63 12.25 0.34 -15.15
C GLU A 63 12.20 -0.17 -16.60
N SER A 64 13.23 0.18 -17.38
CA SER A 64 13.39 -0.31 -18.75
C SER A 64 14.08 -1.67 -18.74
N THR A 65 13.33 -2.73 -19.02
CA THR A 65 13.82 -4.13 -18.98
C THR A 65 13.65 -4.85 -20.31
N GLY A 66 13.12 -4.17 -21.34
CA GLY A 66 12.76 -4.74 -22.64
C GLY A 66 11.47 -5.56 -22.56
N SER A 67 10.74 -5.75 -23.68
CA SER A 67 9.42 -6.41 -23.65
C SER A 67 9.45 -7.82 -23.03
N GLY A 68 10.46 -8.63 -23.39
CA GLY A 68 10.61 -9.98 -22.85
C GLY A 68 11.00 -10.01 -21.37
N GLY A 69 11.94 -9.14 -20.96
CA GLY A 69 12.33 -9.02 -19.55
C GLY A 69 11.22 -8.44 -18.68
N GLY A 70 10.50 -7.44 -19.20
CA GLY A 70 9.36 -6.80 -18.57
C GLY A 70 8.20 -7.75 -18.35
N LEU A 71 7.82 -8.54 -19.37
CA LEU A 71 6.78 -9.56 -19.21
C LEU A 71 7.18 -10.61 -18.17
N LYS A 72 8.44 -11.04 -18.16
CA LYS A 72 8.93 -11.99 -17.17
C LYS A 72 8.83 -11.44 -15.74
N LEU A 73 9.24 -10.19 -15.53
CA LEU A 73 9.16 -9.52 -14.22
C LEU A 73 7.71 -9.26 -13.81
N PHE A 74 6.86 -8.90 -14.77
CA PHE A 74 5.42 -8.74 -14.55
C PHE A 74 4.78 -10.06 -14.08
N CYS A 75 5.04 -11.18 -14.77
CA CYS A 75 4.53 -12.50 -14.41
C CYS A 75 5.10 -13.02 -13.08
N LYS A 76 6.33 -12.64 -12.72
CA LYS A 76 6.92 -12.97 -11.41
C LYS A 76 6.19 -12.27 -10.25
N GLY A 77 5.55 -11.13 -10.53
CA GLY A 77 4.86 -10.33 -9.53
C GLY A 77 5.80 -9.64 -8.55
N VAL A 78 5.23 -8.77 -7.70
CA VAL A 78 5.96 -7.92 -6.74
C VAL A 78 5.96 -8.46 -5.29
N GLY A 79 5.53 -9.70 -5.08
CA GLY A 79 5.67 -10.48 -3.83
C GLY A 79 4.81 -10.04 -2.63
N ALA A 80 3.66 -10.69 -2.43
CA ALA A 80 2.70 -10.60 -1.29
C ALA A 80 1.98 -9.25 -1.07
N ASN A 81 0.64 -9.34 -1.10
CA ASN A 81 -0.34 -8.37 -0.58
C ASN A 81 -0.47 -8.56 0.93
#